data_AF-A0A2G5BBS0-F1
#
_entry.id   AF-A0A2G5BBS0-F1
#
_cell.length_a   1.000
_cell.length_b   1.000
_cell.length_c   1.000
_cell.angle_alpha   90.00
_cell.angle_beta   90.00
_cell.angle_gamma   90.00
#
_symmetry.space_group_name_H-M   'P 1'
#
loop_
_entity.id
_entity.type
_entity.pdbx_description
1 polymer ?
#
loop_
_entity_poly.entity_id
_entity_poly.type
_entity_poly.pdbx_seq_one_letter_code
_entity_poly.pdbx_strand_id
1 'polypeptide(L)'
;MSTQQPLSRIQWVQLTAAAGAVVAAAAAIWLTSQYLRADHQRTQLTRSAKKKYRELLSELSECKGILNYIDSVSMSRAQSIVSDYAKDTREPEASRRELAGIGEEVLRLMEKIDGVAPALVINAAGLEPWTEQDKELKELAVRQGLGQIFDLAGDIRAIRKGLIHRVERRAKKIDSLKRELERVIIQK
;
A
#
# COMPACT_ATOMS: atom_id res chain seq x y z
N MET A 1 -0.74 39.29 -70.93
CA MET A 1 -1.78 39.46 -69.88
C MET A 1 -2.41 38.10 -69.66
N SER A 2 -2.12 37.43 -68.53
CA SER A 2 -2.63 36.09 -68.24
C SER A 2 -4.04 36.20 -67.66
N THR A 3 -5.04 35.69 -68.38
CA THR A 3 -6.44 35.64 -67.98
C THR A 3 -6.66 34.48 -66.99
N GLN A 4 -6.92 34.79 -65.72
CA GLN A 4 -7.43 33.81 -64.77
C GLN A 4 -8.87 33.44 -65.16
N GLN A 5 -9.08 32.20 -65.61
CA GLN A 5 -10.42 31.63 -65.79
C GLN A 5 -11.05 31.35 -64.40
N PRO A 6 -12.32 31.73 -64.17
CA PRO A 6 -13.00 31.44 -62.91
C PRO A 6 -13.32 29.94 -62.79
N LEU A 7 -13.02 29.36 -61.63
CA LEU A 7 -13.32 27.96 -61.29
C LEU A 7 -14.82 27.67 -61.40
N SER A 8 -15.17 26.54 -62.03
CA SER A 8 -16.55 26.08 -62.17
C SER A 8 -17.17 25.72 -60.81
N ARG A 9 -18.50 25.81 -60.69
CA ARG A 9 -19.24 25.42 -59.45
C ARG A 9 -18.89 24.01 -58.96
N ILE A 10 -18.62 23.07 -59.88
CA ILE A 10 -18.23 21.70 -59.55
C ILE A 10 -16.85 21.65 -58.88
N GLN A 11 -15.90 22.44 -59.37
CA GLN A 11 -14.56 22.55 -58.77
C GLN A 11 -14.61 23.18 -57.37
N TRP A 12 -15.50 24.17 -57.15
CA TRP A 12 -15.73 24.75 -55.82
C TRP A 12 -16.29 23.72 -54.82
N VAL A 13 -17.25 22.91 -55.23
CA VAL A 13 -17.83 21.85 -54.37
C VAL A 13 -16.79 20.76 -54.05
N GLN A 14 -15.94 20.40 -55.01
CA GLN A 14 -14.86 19.44 -54.78
C GLN A 14 -13.78 20.00 -53.84
N LEU A 15 -13.44 21.28 -53.97
CA LEU A 15 -12.49 21.96 -53.08
C LEU A 15 -13.01 22.08 -51.64
N THR A 16 -14.29 22.41 -51.45
CA THR A 16 -14.87 22.48 -50.10
C THR A 16 -15.02 21.11 -49.45
N ALA A 17 -15.39 20.07 -50.23
CA ALA A 17 -15.42 18.69 -49.76
C ALA A 17 -14.03 18.18 -49.38
N ALA A 18 -13.02 18.46 -50.19
CA ALA A 18 -11.63 18.08 -49.91
C ALA A 18 -11.09 18.81 -48.67
N ALA A 19 -11.34 20.12 -48.52
CA ALA A 19 -10.96 20.88 -47.34
C ALA A 19 -11.66 20.34 -46.07
N GLY A 20 -12.95 20.02 -46.15
CA GLY A 20 -13.69 19.40 -45.05
C GLY A 20 -13.14 18.04 -44.64
N ALA A 21 -12.77 17.20 -45.61
CA ALA A 21 -12.15 15.89 -45.35
C ALA A 21 -10.78 16.01 -44.66
N VAL A 22 -9.95 16.98 -45.08
CA VAL A 22 -8.63 17.23 -44.45
C VAL A 22 -8.79 17.72 -43.01
N VAL A 23 -9.74 18.63 -42.75
CA VAL A 23 -10.03 19.09 -41.38
C VAL A 23 -10.53 17.96 -40.50
N ALA A 24 -11.43 17.11 -41.02
CA ALA A 24 -11.92 15.94 -40.29
C ALA A 24 -10.82 14.93 -39.99
N ALA A 25 -9.92 14.66 -40.95
CA ALA A 25 -8.77 13.80 -40.76
C ALA A 25 -7.78 14.37 -39.73
N ALA A 26 -7.49 15.67 -39.79
CA ALA A 26 -6.63 16.35 -38.81
C ALA A 26 -7.23 16.31 -37.39
N ALA A 27 -8.54 16.52 -37.25
CA ALA A 27 -9.25 16.40 -35.98
C ALA A 27 -9.20 14.97 -35.42
N ALA A 28 -9.40 13.96 -36.28
CA ALA A 28 -9.30 12.55 -35.89
C ALA A 28 -7.88 12.18 -35.43
N ILE A 29 -6.84 12.63 -36.15
CA ILE A 29 -5.44 12.42 -35.76
C ILE A 29 -5.13 13.11 -34.43
N TRP A 30 -5.62 14.33 -34.22
CA TRP A 30 -5.43 15.05 -32.97
C TRP A 30 -6.12 14.34 -31.78
N LEU A 31 -7.38 13.93 -31.94
CA LEU A 31 -8.14 13.21 -30.91
C LEU A 31 -7.49 11.86 -30.55
N THR A 32 -7.07 11.09 -31.56
CA THR A 32 -6.37 9.82 -31.34
C THR A 32 -5.01 10.03 -30.66
N SER A 33 -4.26 11.07 -31.05
CA SER A 33 -3.02 11.42 -30.36
C SER A 33 -3.24 11.82 -28.89
N GLN A 34 -4.30 12.59 -28.59
CA GLN A 34 -4.63 12.95 -27.21
C GLN A 34 -5.04 11.72 -26.40
N TYR A 35 -5.85 10.84 -26.98
CA TYR A 35 -6.24 9.58 -26.37
C TYR A 35 -5.03 8.69 -26.05
N LEU A 36 -4.11 8.52 -27.01
CA LEU A 36 -2.89 7.72 -26.81
C LEU A 36 -1.99 8.29 -25.72
N ARG A 37 -1.87 9.63 -25.62
CA ARG A 37 -1.11 10.26 -24.53
C ARG A 37 -1.75 10.01 -23.17
N ALA A 38 -3.07 10.18 -23.07
CA ALA A 38 -3.81 9.92 -21.84
C ALA A 38 -3.73 8.44 -21.42
N ASP A 39 -3.83 7.51 -22.36
CA ASP A 39 -3.70 6.07 -22.10
C ASP A 39 -2.28 5.69 -21.65
N HIS A 40 -1.26 6.27 -22.30
CA HIS A 40 0.13 6.07 -21.89
C HIS A 40 0.38 6.56 -20.47
N GLN A 41 -0.11 7.75 -20.11
CA GLN A 41 -0.03 8.28 -18.75
C GLN A 41 -0.72 7.36 -17.74
N ARG A 42 -1.96 6.93 -18.01
CA ARG A 42 -2.69 5.98 -17.13
C ARG A 42 -1.92 4.68 -16.92
N THR A 43 -1.32 4.15 -17.99
CA THR A 43 -0.51 2.93 -17.94
C THR A 43 0.73 3.12 -17.05
N GLN A 44 1.41 4.26 -17.17
CA GLN A 44 2.57 4.58 -16.32
C GLN A 44 2.17 4.71 -14.84
N LEU A 45 1.10 5.44 -14.53
CA LEU A 45 0.59 5.61 -13.16
C LEU A 45 0.17 4.27 -12.55
N THR A 46 -0.51 3.43 -13.32
CA THR A 46 -0.90 2.08 -12.88
C THR A 46 0.32 1.21 -12.60
N ARG A 47 1.36 1.28 -13.44
CA ARG A 47 2.61 0.52 -13.24
C ARG A 47 3.34 0.99 -11.98
N SER A 48 3.41 2.31 -11.76
CA SER A 48 4.00 2.91 -10.57
C SER A 48 3.27 2.46 -9.30
N ALA A 49 1.93 2.55 -9.28
CA ALA A 49 1.12 2.08 -8.16
C ALA A 49 1.27 0.58 -7.90
N LYS A 50 1.27 -0.26 -8.95
CA LYS A 50 1.51 -1.70 -8.83
C LYS A 50 2.90 -2.02 -8.30
N LYS A 51 3.92 -1.27 -8.72
CA LYS A 51 5.27 -1.40 -8.18
C LYS A 51 5.26 -1.09 -6.69
N LYS A 52 4.65 0.03 -6.29
CA LYS A 52 4.58 0.41 -4.88
C LYS A 52 3.79 -0.56 -4.02
N TYR A 53 2.70 -1.11 -4.56
CA TYR A 53 1.94 -2.18 -3.92
C TYR A 53 2.81 -3.41 -3.64
N ARG A 54 3.61 -3.87 -4.62
CA ARG A 54 4.49 -5.03 -4.43
C ARG A 54 5.57 -4.79 -3.37
N GLU A 55 6.13 -3.57 -3.33
CA GLU A 55 7.10 -3.17 -2.30
C GLU A 55 6.46 -3.28 -0.90
N LEU A 56 5.31 -2.64 -0.69
CA LEU A 56 4.62 -2.70 0.62
C LEU A 56 4.14 -4.11 0.97
N LEU A 57 3.72 -4.90 -0.02
CA LEU A 57 3.34 -6.30 0.21
C LEU A 57 4.55 -7.14 0.64
N SER A 58 5.73 -6.88 0.07
CA SER A 58 6.98 -7.49 0.50
C SER A 58 7.31 -7.11 1.94
N GLU A 59 7.22 -5.84 2.30
CA GLU A 59 7.45 -5.36 3.68
C GLU A 59 6.49 -6.02 4.68
N LEU A 60 5.19 -6.12 4.34
CA LEU A 60 4.20 -6.81 5.17
C LEU A 60 4.45 -8.31 5.25
N SER A 61 4.94 -8.93 4.18
CA SER A 61 5.30 -10.36 4.20
C SER A 61 6.49 -10.63 5.11
N GLU A 62 7.46 -9.71 5.15
CA GLU A 62 8.59 -9.77 6.07
C GLU A 62 8.11 -9.60 7.53
N CYS A 63 7.23 -8.63 7.79
CA CYS A 63 6.60 -8.45 9.10
C CYS A 63 5.84 -9.72 9.55
N LYS A 64 5.14 -10.38 8.64
CA LYS A 64 4.48 -11.66 8.90
C LYS A 64 5.50 -12.76 9.24
N GLY A 65 6.64 -12.80 8.57
CA GLY A 65 7.74 -13.72 8.88
C GLY A 65 8.28 -13.52 10.29
N ILE A 66 8.57 -12.26 10.66
CA ILE A 66 9.03 -11.89 12.00
C ILE A 66 7.99 -12.25 13.06
N LEU A 67 6.70 -11.98 12.81
CA LEU A 67 5.62 -12.35 13.72
C LEU A 67 5.55 -13.86 13.94
N ASN A 68 5.71 -14.66 12.87
CA ASN A 68 5.70 -16.12 12.99
C ASN A 68 6.91 -16.62 13.81
N TYR A 69 8.08 -15.98 13.68
CA TYR A 69 9.24 -16.25 14.52
C TYR A 69 8.96 -15.91 15.99
N ILE A 70 8.38 -14.73 16.27
CA ILE A 70 8.00 -14.34 17.63
C ILE A 70 7.01 -15.36 18.22
N ASP A 71 6.01 -15.78 17.45
CA ASP A 71 4.98 -16.72 17.89
C ASP A 71 5.55 -18.10 18.24
N SER A 72 6.55 -18.57 17.50
CA SER A 72 7.12 -19.91 17.69
C SER A 72 8.28 -19.94 18.67
N VAL A 73 9.16 -18.94 18.63
CA VAL A 73 10.42 -18.92 19.39
C VAL A 73 10.31 -17.99 20.58
N SER A 74 10.14 -16.69 20.35
CA SER A 74 10.21 -15.68 21.42
C SER A 74 9.10 -15.85 22.46
N MET A 75 7.87 -16.19 22.04
CA MET A 75 6.75 -16.42 22.97
C MET A 75 6.92 -17.70 23.78
N SER A 76 7.41 -18.78 23.17
CA SER A 76 7.73 -20.02 23.88
C SER A 76 8.84 -19.80 24.91
N ARG A 77 9.87 -19.06 24.52
CA ARG A 77 10.96 -18.65 25.43
C ARG A 77 10.44 -17.78 26.58
N ALA A 78 9.59 -16.79 26.30
CA ALA A 78 8.98 -15.94 27.33
C ALA A 78 8.22 -16.76 28.39
N GLN A 79 7.49 -17.80 27.97
CA GLN A 79 6.81 -18.70 28.89
C GLN A 79 7.79 -19.56 29.69
N SER A 80 8.83 -20.10 29.05
CA SER A 80 9.90 -20.85 29.73
C SER A 80 10.54 -20.02 30.83
N ILE A 81 10.86 -18.74 30.57
CA ILE A 81 11.49 -17.85 31.55
C ILE A 81 10.70 -17.79 32.86
N VAL A 82 9.37 -17.60 32.77
CA VAL A 82 8.50 -17.53 33.94
C VAL A 82 8.44 -18.89 34.66
N SER A 83 8.33 -19.99 33.91
CA SER A 83 8.32 -21.35 34.47
C SER A 83 9.64 -21.71 35.16
N ASP A 84 10.77 -21.39 34.55
CA ASP A 84 12.11 -21.72 35.05
C ASP A 84 12.44 -20.92 36.32
N TYR A 85 12.03 -19.64 36.37
CA TYR A 85 12.14 -18.87 37.60
C TYR A 85 11.27 -19.46 38.74
N ALA A 86 10.05 -19.91 38.42
CA ALA A 86 9.20 -20.57 39.41
C ALA A 86 9.88 -21.82 40.02
N LYS A 87 10.71 -22.52 39.24
CA LYS A 87 11.48 -23.70 39.67
C LYS A 87 12.84 -23.39 40.33
N ASP A 88 13.15 -22.12 40.61
CA ASP A 88 14.44 -21.66 41.18
C ASP A 88 15.68 -21.97 40.35
N THR A 89 15.53 -22.13 39.03
CA THR A 89 16.68 -22.42 38.17
C THR A 89 17.32 -21.17 37.57
N ARG A 90 16.85 -19.96 37.91
CA ARG A 90 17.30 -18.69 37.29
C ARG A 90 17.28 -17.50 38.26
N GLU A 91 18.19 -16.56 38.02
CA GLU A 91 18.20 -15.26 38.69
C GLU A 91 17.07 -14.35 38.19
N PRO A 92 16.48 -13.51 39.09
CA PRO A 92 15.34 -12.66 38.77
C PRO A 92 15.69 -11.55 37.77
N GLU A 93 16.87 -10.93 37.89
CA GLU A 93 17.29 -9.85 36.99
C GLU A 93 17.57 -10.34 35.56
N ALA A 94 18.19 -11.51 35.42
CA ALA A 94 18.39 -12.15 34.12
C ALA A 94 17.05 -12.45 33.43
N SER A 95 16.09 -12.98 34.19
CA SER A 95 14.74 -13.29 33.71
C SER A 95 13.97 -12.04 33.27
N ARG A 96 14.05 -10.94 34.06
CA ARG A 96 13.47 -9.64 33.70
C ARG A 96 14.08 -9.09 32.41
N ARG A 97 15.41 -9.13 32.28
CA ARG A 97 16.13 -8.60 31.11
C ARG A 97 15.79 -9.36 29.84
N GLU A 98 15.76 -10.69 29.90
CA GLU A 98 15.38 -11.51 28.74
C GLU A 98 13.93 -11.27 28.31
N LEU A 99 13.00 -11.20 29.27
CA LEU A 99 11.59 -10.94 28.98
C LEU A 99 11.35 -9.51 28.46
N ALA A 100 12.14 -8.54 28.92
CA ALA A 100 12.17 -7.19 28.36
C ALA A 100 12.68 -7.18 26.92
N GLY A 101 13.73 -7.94 26.60
CA GLY A 101 14.25 -8.09 25.24
C GLY A 101 13.21 -8.66 24.27
N ILE A 102 12.42 -9.65 24.71
CA ILE A 102 11.31 -10.18 23.90
C ILE A 102 10.20 -9.14 23.71
N GLY A 103 9.93 -8.33 24.74
CA GLY A 103 9.01 -7.18 24.62
C GLY A 103 9.47 -6.16 23.59
N GLU A 104 10.76 -5.86 23.56
CA GLU A 104 11.37 -4.95 22.59
C GLU A 104 11.27 -5.48 21.14
N GLU A 105 11.45 -6.78 20.92
CA GLU A 105 11.22 -7.41 19.60
C GLU A 105 9.78 -7.19 19.10
N VAL A 106 8.80 -7.34 19.98
CA VAL A 106 7.37 -7.13 19.65
C VAL A 106 7.09 -5.65 19.36
N LEU A 107 7.67 -4.72 20.13
CA LEU A 107 7.51 -3.29 19.91
C LEU A 107 8.09 -2.85 18.57
N ARG A 108 9.32 -3.27 18.25
CA ARG A 108 9.95 -2.97 16.95
C ARG A 108 9.15 -3.51 15.77
N LEU A 109 8.56 -4.69 15.91
CA LEU A 109 7.67 -5.22 14.89
C LEU A 109 6.41 -4.35 14.72
N MET A 110 5.83 -3.88 15.82
CA MET A 110 4.68 -2.97 15.79
C MET A 110 5.01 -1.67 15.05
N GLU A 111 6.13 -1.03 15.40
CA GLU A 111 6.62 0.18 14.73
C GLU A 111 6.84 -0.04 13.23
N LYS A 112 7.43 -1.19 12.86
CA LYS A 112 7.64 -1.55 11.45
C LYS A 112 6.32 -1.70 10.70
N ILE A 113 5.31 -2.33 11.30
CA ILE A 113 3.98 -2.49 10.70
C ILE A 113 3.26 -1.14 10.60
N ASP A 114 3.43 -0.26 11.58
CA ASP A 114 2.84 1.07 11.56
C ASP A 114 3.48 2.01 10.54
N GLY A 115 4.76 1.83 10.24
CA GLY A 115 5.46 2.52 9.15
C GLY A 115 4.94 2.17 7.74
N VAL A 116 4.23 1.04 7.57
CA VAL A 116 3.64 0.67 6.27
C VAL A 116 2.44 1.56 5.98
N ALA A 117 2.60 2.49 5.03
CA ALA A 117 1.56 3.44 4.64
C ALA A 117 0.83 3.01 3.35
N PRO A 118 -0.43 2.52 3.41
CA PRO A 118 -1.20 2.11 2.23
C PRO A 118 -1.45 3.27 1.25
N ALA A 119 -1.49 4.51 1.76
CA ALA A 119 -1.68 5.71 0.97
C ALA A 119 -0.58 5.91 -0.09
N LEU A 120 0.62 5.36 0.11
CA LEU A 120 1.70 5.45 -0.88
C LEU A 120 1.37 4.77 -2.21
N VAL A 121 0.49 3.76 -2.21
CA VAL A 121 0.00 3.11 -3.44
C VAL A 121 -0.85 4.08 -4.27
N ILE A 122 -1.67 4.90 -3.59
CA ILE A 122 -2.53 5.91 -4.20
C ILE A 122 -1.68 7.08 -4.70
N ASN A 123 -0.71 7.53 -3.91
CA ASN A 123 0.24 8.59 -4.29
C ASN A 123 1.07 8.21 -5.52
N ALA A 124 1.50 6.96 -5.59
CA ALA A 124 2.24 6.45 -6.73
C ALA A 124 1.41 6.45 -8.03
N ALA A 125 0.08 6.51 -7.93
CA ALA A 125 -0.84 6.69 -9.03
C ALA A 125 -1.08 8.17 -9.41
N GLY A 126 -0.39 9.12 -8.77
CA GLY A 126 -0.62 10.55 -8.96
C GLY A 126 -1.92 11.06 -8.35
N LEU A 127 -2.54 10.27 -7.47
CA LEU A 127 -3.72 10.65 -6.71
C LEU A 127 -3.26 11.14 -5.33
N GLU A 128 -3.73 12.29 -4.86
CA GLU A 128 -3.31 12.81 -3.56
C GLU A 128 -3.74 11.88 -2.40
N PRO A 129 -2.87 11.68 -1.39
CA PRO A 129 -3.15 10.79 -0.26
C PRO A 129 -4.27 11.36 0.61
N TRP A 130 -5.30 10.54 0.87
CA TRP A 130 -6.52 10.96 1.58
C TRP A 130 -6.62 10.49 3.04
N THR A 131 -7.28 11.30 3.88
CA THR A 131 -7.77 10.98 5.22
C THR A 131 -9.13 10.25 5.17
N GLU A 132 -9.10 8.92 5.09
CA GLU A 132 -10.14 7.94 5.46
C GLU A 132 -11.64 7.96 5.03
N GLN A 133 -12.20 8.92 4.30
CA GLN A 133 -13.68 8.99 4.10
C GLN A 133 -14.34 9.07 2.68
N ASP A 134 -13.71 9.43 1.54
CA ASP A 134 -14.55 9.79 0.36
C ASP A 134 -14.78 8.72 -0.73
N LYS A 135 -16.06 8.33 -0.84
CA LYS A 135 -16.68 7.56 -1.94
C LYS A 135 -16.53 8.26 -3.30
N GLU A 136 -16.48 9.59 -3.30
CA GLU A 136 -16.37 10.45 -4.48
C GLU A 136 -15.03 10.32 -5.21
N LEU A 137 -13.93 10.11 -4.49
CA LEU A 137 -12.61 9.89 -5.09
C LEU A 137 -12.47 8.49 -5.68
N LYS A 138 -13.09 7.47 -5.06
CA LYS A 138 -13.20 6.15 -5.71
C LYS A 138 -14.01 6.26 -7.00
N GLU A 139 -15.09 7.03 -7.01
CA GLU A 139 -15.86 7.30 -8.22
C GLU A 139 -15.06 8.07 -9.28
N LEU A 140 -14.28 9.10 -8.89
CA LEU A 140 -13.37 9.82 -9.78
C LEU A 140 -12.28 8.91 -10.35
N ALA A 141 -11.67 8.08 -9.53
CA ALA A 141 -10.66 7.12 -9.96
C ALA A 141 -11.27 6.06 -10.88
N VAL A 142 -12.49 5.59 -10.62
CA VAL A 142 -13.23 4.70 -11.53
C VAL A 142 -13.48 5.41 -12.87
N ARG A 143 -13.92 6.68 -12.87
CA ARG A 143 -14.07 7.50 -14.08
C ARG A 143 -12.75 7.69 -14.83
N GLN A 144 -11.62 7.70 -14.12
CA GLN A 144 -10.27 7.82 -14.69
C GLN A 144 -9.63 6.46 -15.05
N GLY A 145 -10.31 5.33 -14.81
CA GLY A 145 -9.79 3.98 -15.07
C GLY A 145 -8.76 3.47 -14.04
N LEU A 146 -8.64 4.12 -12.88
CA LEU A 146 -7.70 3.84 -11.80
C LEU A 146 -8.36 3.19 -10.58
N GLY A 147 -9.63 2.79 -10.65
CA GLY A 147 -10.38 2.21 -9.53
C GLY A 147 -9.69 1.04 -8.83
N GLN A 148 -9.02 0.16 -9.59
CA GLN A 148 -8.25 -0.98 -9.07
C GLN A 148 -7.16 -0.60 -8.05
N ILE A 149 -6.66 0.64 -8.10
CA ILE A 149 -5.58 1.12 -7.21
C ILE A 149 -6.10 1.27 -5.77
N PHE A 150 -7.36 1.64 -5.62
CA PHE A 150 -8.01 1.71 -4.30
C PHE A 150 -8.18 0.31 -3.70
N ASP A 151 -8.48 -0.69 -4.52
CA ASP A 151 -8.59 -2.07 -4.05
C ASP A 151 -7.21 -2.57 -3.58
N LEU A 152 -6.13 -2.28 -4.32
CA LEU A 152 -4.75 -2.59 -3.91
C LEU A 152 -4.36 -1.91 -2.58
N ALA A 153 -4.70 -0.63 -2.40
CA ALA A 153 -4.44 0.08 -1.14
C ALA A 153 -5.30 -0.49 0.02
N GLY A 154 -6.54 -0.88 -0.28
CA GLY A 154 -7.45 -1.56 0.64
C GLY A 154 -6.89 -2.89 1.14
N ASP A 155 -6.32 -3.69 0.24
CA ASP A 155 -5.66 -4.97 0.56
C ASP A 155 -4.50 -4.76 1.55
N ILE A 156 -3.61 -3.79 1.27
CA ILE A 156 -2.48 -3.47 2.16
C ILE A 156 -3.00 -3.03 3.54
N ARG A 157 -4.06 -2.21 3.58
CA ARG A 157 -4.70 -1.77 4.84
C ARG A 157 -5.25 -2.96 5.63
N ALA A 158 -5.94 -3.89 4.97
CA ALA A 158 -6.52 -5.06 5.60
C ALA A 158 -5.43 -5.98 6.19
N ILE A 159 -4.37 -6.26 5.41
CA ILE A 159 -3.24 -7.08 5.88
C ILE A 159 -2.53 -6.40 7.06
N ARG A 160 -2.23 -5.10 6.94
CA ARG A 160 -1.61 -4.31 8.02
C ARG A 160 -2.44 -4.39 9.29
N LYS A 161 -3.75 -4.11 9.21
CA LYS A 161 -4.66 -4.16 10.36
C LYS A 161 -4.65 -5.55 11.02
N GLY A 162 -4.72 -6.62 10.21
CA GLY A 162 -4.64 -7.99 10.70
C GLY A 162 -3.32 -8.32 11.41
N LEU A 163 -2.20 -7.76 10.94
CA LEU A 163 -0.90 -7.90 11.60
C LEU A 163 -0.83 -7.13 12.92
N ILE A 164 -1.28 -5.87 12.94
CA ILE A 164 -1.36 -5.04 14.16
C ILE A 164 -2.12 -5.78 15.26
N HIS A 165 -3.32 -6.30 14.97
CA HIS A 165 -4.13 -7.02 15.96
C HIS A 165 -3.42 -8.24 16.53
N ARG A 166 -2.59 -8.93 15.72
CA ARG A 166 -1.83 -10.08 16.21
C ARG A 166 -0.66 -9.65 17.09
N VAL A 167 0.08 -8.63 16.68
CA VAL A 167 1.21 -8.08 17.45
C VAL A 167 0.73 -7.50 18.78
N GLU A 168 -0.36 -6.75 18.80
CA GLU A 168 -0.98 -6.24 20.04
C GLU A 168 -1.36 -7.36 21.01
N ARG A 169 -1.88 -8.49 20.51
CA ARG A 169 -2.16 -9.66 21.36
C ARG A 169 -0.89 -10.24 21.98
N ARG A 170 0.25 -10.19 21.26
CA ARG A 170 1.54 -10.64 21.81
C ARG A 170 2.10 -9.65 22.82
N ALA A 171 2.01 -8.35 22.56
CA ALA A 171 2.39 -7.31 23.52
C ALA A 171 1.65 -7.50 24.85
N LYS A 172 0.31 -7.64 24.80
CA LYS A 172 -0.52 -7.92 25.97
C LYS A 172 -0.12 -9.20 26.71
N LYS A 173 0.25 -10.26 25.98
CA LYS A 173 0.70 -11.52 26.59
C LYS A 173 2.06 -11.37 27.27
N ILE A 174 3.00 -10.63 26.67
CA ILE A 174 4.29 -10.32 27.30
C ILE A 174 4.07 -9.51 28.57
N ASP A 175 3.21 -8.50 28.56
CA ASP A 175 2.91 -7.71 29.75
C ASP A 175 2.23 -8.54 30.85
N SER A 176 1.43 -9.54 30.47
CA SER A 176 0.89 -10.52 31.41
C SER A 176 2.00 -11.38 32.02
N LEU A 177 2.95 -11.86 31.21
CA LEU A 177 4.07 -12.69 31.68
C LEU A 177 5.02 -11.88 32.58
N LYS A 178 5.26 -10.61 32.27
CA LYS A 178 6.04 -9.70 33.13
C LYS A 178 5.39 -9.57 34.50
N ARG A 179 4.08 -9.32 34.55
CA ARG A 179 3.33 -9.25 35.81
C ARG A 179 3.28 -10.58 36.57
N GLU A 180 3.26 -11.70 35.86
CA GLU A 180 3.35 -13.02 36.47
C GLU A 180 4.72 -13.27 37.10
N LEU A 181 5.80 -12.95 36.38
CA LEU A 181 7.17 -13.03 36.90
C LEU A 181 7.32 -12.18 38.17
N GLU A 182 6.85 -10.93 38.16
CA GLU A 182 6.91 -10.07 39.35
C GLU A 182 6.14 -10.64 40.55
N ARG A 183 4.97 -11.26 40.31
CA ARG A 183 4.22 -11.91 41.38
C ARG A 183 4.98 -13.10 41.97
N VAL A 184 5.61 -13.91 41.14
CA VAL A 184 6.42 -15.06 41.61
C VAL A 184 7.65 -14.57 42.38
N ILE A 185 8.28 -13.48 41.94
CA ILE A 185 9.42 -12.87 42.65
C ILE A 185 9.01 -12.40 44.05
N ILE A 186 7.87 -11.72 44.20
CA ILE A 186 7.40 -11.18 45.49
C ILE A 186 6.96 -12.29 46.47
N GLN A 187 6.47 -13.41 45.95
CA GLN A 187 5.98 -14.53 46.77
C GLN A 187 7.08 -15.45 47.30
N LYS A 188 8.32 -15.30 46.80
CA LYS A 188 9.51 -15.99 47.31
C LYS A 188 10.26 -15.09 48.30
#